data_AF-A0A4Q4C1S0-F1
#
_entry.id   AF-A0A4Q4C1S0-F1
#
_cell.length_a   1.000
_cell.length_b   1.000
_cell.length_c   1.000
_cell.angle_alpha   90.00
_cell.angle_beta   90.00
_cell.angle_gamma   90.00
#
_symmetry.space_group_name_H-M   'P 1'
#
loop_
_entity.id
_entity.type
_entity.pdbx_description
1 polymer ?
#
loop_
_entity_poly.entity_id
_entity_poly.type
_entity_poly.pdbx_seq_one_letter_code
_entity_poly.pdbx_strand_id
1 'polypeptide(L)'
;MLLTLFTPPAYGDLSRIGRLSDAEFGWRTQPPVVAESLIRSVPLDQADILVVGDSFSTSLRWQSELVRNGYRVSTIYWGQTGPLCADFEAWTKQAGFRGRLVVLESVERLLGERLKIDPACSTRPGDLVVRSTPSVEPIAGPPGFVFNVDDKLDAGLVTLMNTRKARQPDGDAVFQDVTRVRPVANGCRYFSHRLCGKAIFLLDDTDTPALEPLDVEKMKAFSKEQAGLRFVWMVIPDKTTVYVDPSRTAEFSRAFNDARLGPDLFAFAAQERGRILDFYLPNDTHLSMQGQLEVGRKMLEAVRNVLP
;
A
#
# COMPACT_ATOMS: atom_id res chain seq x y z
N MET A 1 -17.66 6.79 29.83
CA MET A 1 -16.65 6.03 30.61
C MET A 1 -16.82 4.51 30.44
N LEU A 2 -17.88 3.87 30.97
CA LEU A 2 -18.06 2.41 30.83
C LEU A 2 -18.11 1.96 29.36
N LEU A 3 -18.87 2.63 28.49
CA LEU A 3 -18.95 2.24 27.07
C LEU A 3 -17.59 2.32 26.36
N THR A 4 -16.77 3.33 26.64
CA THR A 4 -15.41 3.43 26.08
C THR A 4 -14.57 2.26 26.56
N LEU A 5 -14.57 1.98 27.87
CA LEU A 5 -13.77 0.90 28.45
C LEU A 5 -14.01 -0.46 27.77
N PHE A 6 -15.25 -0.75 27.38
CA PHE A 6 -15.65 -1.98 26.69
C PHE A 6 -15.69 -1.90 25.16
N THR A 7 -15.29 -0.76 24.58
CA THR A 7 -15.06 -0.62 23.14
C THR A 7 -13.57 -0.79 22.87
N PRO A 8 -13.12 -1.95 22.35
CA PRO A 8 -11.70 -2.17 22.13
C PRO A 8 -11.09 -1.09 21.23
N PRO A 9 -9.82 -0.71 21.46
CA PRO A 9 -9.10 0.18 20.56
C PRO A 9 -9.13 -0.36 19.14
N ALA A 10 -9.31 0.53 18.17
CA ALA A 10 -9.21 0.18 16.76
C ALA A 10 -7.78 -0.22 16.41
N TYR A 11 -7.62 -1.26 15.63
CA TYR A 11 -6.34 -1.82 15.22
C TYR A 11 -6.11 -1.75 13.70
N GLY A 12 -7.12 -1.41 12.92
CA GLY A 12 -6.95 -1.02 11.51
C GLY A 12 -7.06 0.49 11.33
N ASP A 13 -6.30 1.06 10.40
CA ASP A 13 -6.20 2.51 10.26
C ASP A 13 -7.54 3.17 9.89
N LEU A 14 -8.29 2.59 8.95
CA LEU A 14 -9.58 3.15 8.52
C LEU A 14 -10.63 3.06 9.62
N SER A 15 -10.63 1.99 10.41
CA SER A 15 -11.52 1.89 11.57
C SER A 15 -11.16 2.90 12.66
N ARG A 16 -9.87 3.17 12.88
CA ARG A 16 -9.37 4.14 13.85
C ARG A 16 -9.75 5.57 13.46
N ILE A 17 -9.44 5.98 12.23
CA ILE A 17 -9.73 7.34 11.76
C ILE A 17 -11.24 7.55 11.53
N GLY A 18 -11.97 6.54 11.06
CA GLY A 18 -13.43 6.60 10.89
C GLY A 18 -14.21 6.46 12.21
N ARG A 19 -13.52 6.09 13.30
CA ARG A 19 -14.11 5.70 14.58
C ARG A 19 -15.22 4.66 14.37
N LEU A 20 -14.84 3.53 13.77
CA LEU A 20 -15.72 2.41 13.45
C LEU A 20 -15.29 1.18 14.24
N SER A 21 -16.24 0.33 14.58
CA SER A 21 -15.99 -0.84 15.42
C SER A 21 -15.30 -1.95 14.65
N ASP A 22 -14.12 -2.37 15.11
CA ASP A 22 -13.44 -3.55 14.58
C ASP A 22 -14.16 -4.88 14.92
N ALA A 23 -15.06 -4.91 15.90
CA ALA A 23 -15.94 -6.07 16.07
C ALA A 23 -16.80 -6.35 14.82
N GLU A 24 -17.10 -5.30 14.04
CA GLU A 24 -17.88 -5.36 12.81
C GLU A 24 -17.00 -5.38 11.56
N PHE A 25 -15.96 -4.56 11.51
CA PHE A 25 -15.13 -4.32 10.32
C PHE A 25 -13.72 -4.91 10.38
N GLY A 26 -13.27 -5.39 11.53
CA GLY A 26 -11.93 -5.94 11.70
C GLY A 26 -11.77 -7.30 11.01
N TRP A 27 -10.60 -7.52 10.39
CA TRP A 27 -10.26 -8.83 9.83
C TRP A 27 -10.17 -9.89 10.91
N ARG A 28 -10.43 -11.15 10.55
CA ARG A 28 -10.50 -12.29 11.47
C ARG A 28 -9.57 -13.42 11.10
N THR A 29 -8.95 -13.33 9.95
CA THR A 29 -7.99 -14.30 9.46
C THR A 29 -6.67 -14.16 10.19
N GLN A 30 -6.05 -15.28 10.51
CA GLN A 30 -4.70 -15.29 11.04
C GLN A 30 -3.72 -15.04 9.87
N PRO A 31 -2.87 -14.00 9.94
CA PRO A 31 -1.89 -13.75 8.89
C PRO A 31 -0.86 -14.89 8.79
N PRO A 32 -0.34 -15.20 7.59
CA PRO A 32 0.80 -16.10 7.46
C PRO A 32 2.03 -15.54 8.17
N VAL A 33 2.83 -16.43 8.75
CA VAL A 33 4.08 -16.07 9.41
C VAL A 33 5.19 -15.94 8.37
N VAL A 34 5.97 -14.86 8.45
CA VAL A 34 7.19 -14.67 7.65
C VAL A 34 8.37 -14.71 8.60
N ALA A 35 9.40 -15.48 8.25
CA ALA A 35 10.60 -15.58 9.06
C ALA A 35 11.27 -14.20 9.20
N GLU A 36 11.62 -13.81 10.42
CA GLU A 36 12.24 -12.51 10.74
C GLU A 36 13.52 -12.27 9.94
N SER A 37 14.29 -13.33 9.66
CA SER A 37 15.51 -13.27 8.86
C SER A 37 15.29 -12.76 7.43
N LEU A 38 14.05 -12.80 6.92
CA LEU A 38 13.68 -12.30 5.59
C LEU A 38 13.19 -10.86 5.62
N ILE A 39 12.84 -10.32 6.79
CA ILE A 39 12.24 -9.00 6.97
C ILE A 39 13.36 -7.99 7.27
N ARG A 40 14.18 -7.71 6.26
CA ARG A 40 15.36 -6.86 6.42
C ARG A 40 15.72 -6.14 5.14
N SER A 41 16.33 -4.97 5.30
CA SER A 41 17.09 -4.31 4.23
C SER A 41 18.60 -4.42 4.49
N VAL A 42 19.39 -4.50 3.43
CA VAL A 42 20.85 -4.37 3.48
C VAL A 42 21.27 -2.91 3.36
N PRO A 43 22.51 -2.54 3.75
CA PRO A 43 23.09 -1.23 3.42
C PRO A 43 23.09 -0.95 1.90
N LEU A 44 22.99 0.34 1.52
CA LEU A 44 22.78 0.76 0.14
C LEU A 44 23.91 0.33 -0.82
N ASP A 45 25.14 0.33 -0.33
CA ASP A 45 26.34 -0.07 -1.07
C ASP A 45 26.43 -1.57 -1.31
N GLN A 46 25.63 -2.37 -0.61
CA GLN A 46 25.52 -3.81 -0.75
C GLN A 46 24.28 -4.24 -1.54
N ALA A 47 23.41 -3.31 -1.92
CA ALA A 47 22.14 -3.63 -2.54
C ALA A 47 22.26 -3.95 -4.03
N ASP A 48 21.56 -5.00 -4.45
CA ASP A 48 21.30 -5.31 -5.86
C ASP A 48 20.11 -4.48 -6.37
N ILE A 49 19.14 -4.24 -5.48
CA ILE A 49 17.86 -3.59 -5.75
C ILE A 49 17.63 -2.47 -4.73
N LEU A 50 17.35 -1.26 -5.22
CA LEU A 50 16.86 -0.15 -4.42
C LEU A 50 15.34 -0.04 -4.57
N VAL A 51 14.60 -0.11 -3.48
CA VAL A 51 13.16 0.17 -3.43
C VAL A 51 12.97 1.61 -2.95
N VAL A 52 12.29 2.42 -3.74
CA VAL A 52 11.69 3.68 -3.29
C VAL A 52 10.21 3.40 -3.06
N GLY A 53 9.82 3.24 -1.81
CA GLY A 53 8.47 2.82 -1.45
C GLY A 53 7.68 3.87 -0.68
N ASP A 54 6.41 3.54 -0.45
CA ASP A 54 5.54 4.25 0.46
C ASP A 54 5.13 3.37 1.65
N SER A 55 3.96 3.64 2.23
CA SER A 55 3.44 2.90 3.38
C SER A 55 3.30 1.39 3.09
N PHE A 56 3.09 0.97 1.84
CA PHE A 56 3.05 -0.45 1.46
C PHE A 56 4.40 -1.17 1.55
N SER A 57 5.50 -0.41 1.61
CA SER A 57 6.85 -0.93 1.78
C SER A 57 7.37 -0.84 3.22
N THR A 58 6.58 -0.31 4.17
CA THR A 58 7.03 -0.08 5.56
C THR A 58 7.22 -1.33 6.40
N SER A 59 6.50 -2.40 6.06
CA SER A 59 6.53 -3.69 6.74
C SER A 59 7.68 -4.60 6.28
N LEU A 60 8.30 -4.26 5.13
CA LEU A 60 9.28 -5.07 4.38
C LEU A 60 8.76 -6.45 3.91
N ARG A 61 7.44 -6.69 3.93
CA ARG A 61 6.90 -8.04 3.73
C ARG A 61 6.83 -8.47 2.27
N TRP A 62 6.44 -7.60 1.35
CA TRP A 62 6.49 -7.96 -0.07
C TRP A 62 7.95 -8.12 -0.52
N GLN A 63 8.86 -7.29 0.00
CA GLN A 63 10.30 -7.39 -0.26
C GLN A 63 10.90 -8.68 0.28
N SER A 64 10.32 -9.26 1.34
CA SER A 64 10.80 -10.53 1.91
C SER A 64 10.79 -11.67 0.88
N GLU A 65 9.92 -11.62 -0.13
CA GLU A 65 9.92 -12.61 -1.22
C GLU A 65 11.12 -12.43 -2.16
N LEU A 66 11.64 -11.21 -2.34
CA LEU A 66 12.90 -10.97 -3.04
C LEU A 66 14.10 -11.46 -2.21
N VAL A 67 14.13 -11.11 -0.92
CA VAL A 67 15.19 -11.52 0.02
C VAL A 67 15.27 -13.05 0.14
N ARG A 68 14.11 -13.72 0.22
CA ARG A 68 14.01 -15.19 0.22
C ARG A 68 14.67 -15.82 -1.01
N ASN A 69 14.68 -15.11 -2.14
CA ASN A 69 15.26 -15.55 -3.40
C ASN A 69 16.69 -15.03 -3.62
N GLY A 70 17.36 -14.54 -2.57
CA GLY A 70 18.78 -14.20 -2.59
C GLY A 70 19.11 -12.77 -3.00
N TYR A 71 18.12 -11.95 -3.36
CA TYR A 71 18.38 -10.54 -3.68
C TYR A 71 18.71 -9.73 -2.42
N ARG A 72 19.71 -8.85 -2.54
CA ARG A 72 20.02 -7.86 -1.50
C ARG A 72 19.22 -6.59 -1.80
N VAL A 73 18.26 -6.28 -0.93
CA VAL A 73 17.32 -5.17 -1.12
C VAL A 73 17.61 -4.06 -0.12
N SER A 74 17.71 -2.82 -0.58
CA SER A 74 17.62 -1.63 0.28
C SER A 74 16.30 -0.92 0.05
N THR A 75 15.63 -0.49 1.12
CA THR A 75 14.39 0.30 1.02
C THR A 75 14.61 1.71 1.57
N ILE A 76 14.21 2.69 0.77
CA ILE A 76 14.04 4.11 1.14
C ILE A 76 12.57 4.50 0.89
N TYR A 77 12.18 5.71 1.29
CA TYR A 77 10.80 6.18 1.11
C TYR A 77 10.74 7.49 0.33
N TRP A 78 9.61 7.72 -0.34
CA TRP A 78 9.35 8.95 -1.11
C TRP A 78 9.60 10.25 -0.34
N GLY A 79 9.41 10.26 0.99
CA GLY A 79 9.73 11.42 1.82
C GLY A 79 11.21 11.82 1.81
N GLN A 80 12.11 10.91 1.43
CA GLN A 80 13.54 11.15 1.32
C GLN A 80 13.96 11.61 -0.08
N THR A 81 13.29 11.11 -1.13
CA THR A 81 13.56 11.51 -2.52
C THR A 81 13.00 12.91 -2.81
N GLY A 82 11.87 13.25 -2.20
CA GLY A 82 11.03 14.34 -2.72
C GLY A 82 10.47 13.95 -4.10
N PRO A 83 10.19 14.93 -4.97
CA PRO A 83 9.80 14.65 -6.37
C PRO A 83 10.90 13.89 -7.13
N LEU A 84 10.51 13.19 -8.20
CA LEU A 84 11.47 12.55 -9.11
C LEU A 84 12.18 13.61 -9.94
N CYS A 85 13.46 13.85 -9.64
CA CYS A 85 14.30 14.83 -10.33
C CYS A 85 15.18 14.19 -11.41
N ALA A 86 15.64 15.01 -12.36
CA ALA A 86 16.52 14.56 -13.44
C ALA A 86 17.88 14.04 -12.96
N ASP A 87 18.33 14.46 -11.78
CA ASP A 87 19.59 14.05 -11.15
C ASP A 87 19.49 12.77 -10.29
N PHE A 88 18.34 12.09 -10.29
CA PHE A 88 18.07 10.92 -9.43
C PHE A 88 19.15 9.82 -9.53
N GLU A 89 19.61 9.48 -10.74
CA GLU A 89 20.68 8.51 -10.93
C GLU A 89 22.00 8.98 -10.30
N ALA A 90 22.38 10.23 -10.52
CA ALA A 90 23.62 10.77 -9.96
C ALA A 90 23.56 10.79 -8.42
N TRP A 91 22.42 11.21 -7.88
CA TRP A 91 22.15 11.27 -6.45
C TRP A 91 22.21 9.88 -5.79
N THR A 92 21.52 8.88 -6.34
CA THR A 92 21.54 7.51 -5.79
C THR A 92 22.93 6.88 -5.84
N LYS A 93 23.70 7.11 -6.93
CA LYS A 93 25.09 6.66 -7.05
C LYS A 93 26.02 7.36 -6.06
N GLN A 94 25.86 8.66 -5.87
CA GLN A 94 26.64 9.44 -4.90
C GLN A 94 26.40 8.97 -3.47
N ALA A 95 25.17 8.60 -3.15
CA ALA A 95 24.81 8.01 -1.87
C ALA A 95 25.34 6.59 -1.64
N GLY A 96 25.93 5.98 -2.67
CA GLY A 96 26.65 4.70 -2.55
C GLY A 96 25.95 3.51 -3.20
N PHE A 97 24.78 3.68 -3.83
CA PHE A 97 24.11 2.57 -4.52
C PHE A 97 24.99 2.04 -5.66
N ARG A 98 25.31 0.74 -5.62
CA ARG A 98 26.12 0.05 -6.63
C ARG A 98 25.32 -0.91 -7.51
N GLY A 99 24.08 -1.22 -7.12
CA GLY A 99 23.14 -2.00 -7.92
C GLY A 99 22.72 -1.28 -9.19
N ARG A 100 21.86 -1.94 -9.97
CA ARG A 100 21.39 -1.41 -11.27
C ARG A 100 19.87 -1.38 -11.38
N LEU A 101 19.13 -1.94 -10.42
CA LEU A 101 17.68 -2.00 -10.45
C LEU A 101 17.09 -1.13 -9.35
N VAL A 102 16.18 -0.24 -9.74
CA VAL A 102 15.33 0.53 -8.85
C VAL A 102 13.88 0.09 -9.02
N VAL A 103 13.21 -0.23 -7.91
CA VAL A 103 11.77 -0.42 -7.87
C VAL A 103 11.14 0.86 -7.34
N LEU A 104 10.32 1.51 -8.14
CA LEU A 104 9.53 2.68 -7.73
C LEU A 104 8.13 2.19 -7.37
N GLU A 105 7.86 2.06 -6.08
CA GLU A 105 6.60 1.56 -5.54
C GLU A 105 5.71 2.72 -5.12
N SER A 106 4.49 2.75 -5.62
CA SER A 106 3.51 3.77 -5.30
C SER A 106 2.10 3.19 -5.28
N VAL A 107 1.32 3.54 -4.27
CA VAL A 107 -0.13 3.42 -4.34
C VAL A 107 -0.72 4.37 -5.39
N GLU A 108 -1.76 3.90 -6.08
CA GLU A 108 -2.44 4.54 -7.21
C GLU A 108 -2.76 6.02 -6.94
N ARG A 109 -3.53 6.34 -5.90
CA ARG A 109 -3.92 7.72 -5.54
C ARG A 109 -2.76 8.71 -5.34
N LEU A 110 -1.56 8.24 -5.02
CA LEU A 110 -0.39 9.12 -4.78
C LEU A 110 0.54 9.24 -5.99
N LEU A 111 0.40 8.37 -7.00
CA LEU A 111 1.34 8.34 -8.12
C LEU A 111 1.26 9.60 -8.97
N GLY A 112 0.06 10.12 -9.22
CA GLY A 112 -0.12 11.34 -10.03
C GLY A 112 0.62 12.56 -9.44
N GLU A 113 0.61 12.70 -8.12
CA GLU A 113 1.37 13.74 -7.42
C GLU A 113 2.88 13.50 -7.51
N ARG A 114 3.34 12.25 -7.35
CA ARG A 114 4.76 11.86 -7.44
C ARG A 114 5.34 12.07 -8.83
N LEU A 115 4.51 12.07 -9.86
CA LEU A 115 4.88 12.32 -11.26
C LEU A 115 4.83 13.80 -11.65
N LYS A 116 4.49 14.72 -10.75
CA LYS A 116 4.63 16.15 -11.01
C LYS A 116 6.12 16.51 -11.01
N ILE A 117 6.70 16.50 -12.21
CA ILE A 117 8.10 16.86 -12.44
C ILE A 117 8.21 18.39 -12.42
N ASP A 118 9.00 18.91 -11.49
CA ASP A 118 9.42 20.32 -11.50
C ASP A 118 10.66 20.45 -12.42
N PRO A 119 10.66 21.34 -13.44
CA PRO A 119 11.85 21.57 -14.27
C PRO A 119 13.08 22.06 -13.48
N ALA A 120 12.87 22.66 -12.31
CA ALA A 120 13.92 23.09 -11.39
C ALA A 120 14.20 22.06 -10.27
N CYS A 121 13.65 20.85 -10.38
CA CYS A 121 13.82 19.77 -9.41
C CYS A 121 15.30 19.41 -9.28
N SER A 122 15.83 19.60 -8.07
CA SER A 122 17.08 18.97 -7.64
C SER A 122 16.74 18.04 -6.50
N THR A 123 17.25 16.82 -6.55
CA THR A 123 17.06 15.91 -5.43
C THR A 123 17.79 16.53 -4.25
N ARG A 124 17.07 16.80 -3.15
CA ARG A 124 17.67 17.51 -2.01
C ARG A 124 18.86 16.70 -1.50
N PRO A 125 20.08 17.28 -1.47
CA PRO A 125 21.22 16.61 -0.88
C PRO A 125 20.92 16.36 0.61
N GLY A 126 20.71 15.12 0.96
CA GLY A 126 20.52 14.61 2.30
C GLY A 126 20.94 13.15 2.30
N ASP A 127 21.32 12.64 3.47
CA ASP A 127 21.75 11.25 3.58
C ASP A 127 20.57 10.34 3.20
N LEU A 128 20.79 9.44 2.23
CA LEU A 128 19.86 8.36 1.96
C LEU A 128 19.84 7.42 3.15
N VAL A 129 18.77 7.47 3.94
CA VAL A 129 18.60 6.63 5.12
C VAL A 129 17.88 5.36 4.71
N VAL A 130 18.67 4.29 4.57
CA VAL A 130 18.15 2.94 4.41
C VAL A 130 17.41 2.50 5.67
N ARG A 131 16.23 1.94 5.48
CA ARG A 131 15.44 1.35 6.57
C ARG A 131 15.78 -0.12 6.72
N SER A 132 16.76 -0.40 7.60
CA SER A 132 17.25 -1.76 7.86
C SER A 132 16.18 -2.68 8.47
N THR A 133 15.28 -2.13 9.28
CA THR A 133 14.16 -2.82 9.92
C THR A 133 12.82 -2.17 9.55
N PRO A 134 11.69 -2.89 9.68
CA PRO A 134 10.36 -2.31 9.49
C PRO A 134 10.14 -1.09 10.38
N SER A 135 9.50 -0.05 9.85
CA SER A 135 9.08 1.11 10.66
C SER A 135 7.75 0.87 11.36
N VAL A 136 6.98 -0.11 10.89
CA VAL A 136 5.72 -0.55 11.48
C VAL A 136 5.77 -2.07 11.56
N GLU A 137 5.63 -2.63 12.75
CA GLU A 137 5.39 -4.05 12.90
C GLU A 137 3.92 -4.35 12.57
N PRO A 138 3.63 -5.20 11.59
CA PRO A 138 2.27 -5.62 11.32
C PRO A 138 1.71 -6.37 12.53
N ILE A 139 0.44 -6.15 12.82
CA ILE A 139 -0.27 -6.85 13.88
C ILE A 139 -0.24 -8.36 13.58
N ALA A 140 0.31 -9.15 14.51
CA ALA A 140 0.56 -10.58 14.33
C ALA A 140 -0.72 -11.42 14.15
N GLY A 141 -1.88 -10.89 14.54
CA GLY A 141 -3.19 -11.51 14.35
C GLY A 141 -4.30 -10.60 14.89
N PRO A 142 -5.58 -10.88 14.59
CA PRO A 142 -6.69 -10.12 15.14
C PRO A 142 -6.54 -10.03 16.67
N PRO A 143 -6.48 -8.82 17.25
CA PRO A 143 -6.24 -8.68 18.68
C PRO A 143 -7.40 -9.31 19.46
N GLY A 144 -7.06 -9.90 20.60
CA GLY A 144 -8.05 -10.30 21.59
C GLY A 144 -8.78 -9.09 22.17
N PHE A 145 -9.82 -9.34 22.96
CA PHE A 145 -10.48 -8.26 23.69
C PHE A 145 -9.50 -7.61 24.67
N VAL A 146 -9.40 -6.29 24.61
CA VAL A 146 -8.64 -5.47 25.56
C VAL A 146 -9.49 -4.29 26.01
N PHE A 147 -9.29 -3.86 27.26
CA PHE A 147 -9.95 -2.66 27.78
C PHE A 147 -9.34 -1.41 27.16
N ASN A 148 -10.20 -0.47 26.79
CA ASN A 148 -9.75 0.81 26.27
C ASN A 148 -9.58 1.82 27.42
N VAL A 149 -8.36 1.92 27.93
CA VAL A 149 -7.98 2.78 29.06
C VAL A 149 -7.35 4.11 28.64
N ASP A 150 -6.88 4.20 27.39
CA ASP A 150 -6.07 5.33 26.89
C ASP A 150 -6.85 6.31 26.00
N ASP A 151 -8.07 5.97 25.59
CA ASP A 151 -8.86 6.78 24.67
C ASP A 151 -9.82 7.74 25.39
N LYS A 152 -10.36 8.70 24.64
CA LYS A 152 -11.28 9.71 25.17
C LYS A 152 -12.57 9.07 25.69
N LEU A 153 -13.14 9.67 26.74
CA LEU A 153 -14.34 9.15 27.41
C LEU A 153 -15.59 9.05 26.52
N ASP A 154 -15.60 9.75 25.38
CA ASP A 154 -16.65 9.74 24.36
C ASP A 154 -16.38 8.77 23.21
N ALA A 155 -15.16 8.23 23.08
CA ALA A 155 -14.76 7.39 21.95
C ALA A 155 -15.68 6.17 21.75
N GLY A 156 -16.06 5.48 22.83
CA GLY A 156 -17.00 4.35 22.74
C GLY A 156 -18.38 4.74 22.23
N LEU A 157 -18.89 5.92 22.63
CA LEU A 157 -20.19 6.42 22.16
C LEU A 157 -20.14 6.79 20.68
N VAL A 158 -19.09 7.51 20.27
CA VAL A 158 -18.88 7.91 18.87
C VAL A 158 -18.74 6.68 17.99
N THR A 159 -17.92 5.70 18.40
CA THR A 159 -17.73 4.44 17.65
C THR A 159 -19.03 3.66 17.52
N LEU A 160 -19.83 3.57 18.58
CA LEU A 160 -21.14 2.91 18.53
C LEU A 160 -22.10 3.62 17.57
N MET A 161 -22.19 4.95 17.63
CA MET A 161 -23.06 5.75 16.76
C MET A 161 -22.63 5.64 15.29
N ASN A 162 -21.34 5.78 15.00
CA ASN A 162 -20.80 5.66 13.66
C ASN A 162 -21.03 4.25 13.09
N THR A 163 -20.77 3.22 13.89
CA THR A 163 -21.01 1.82 13.48
C THR A 163 -22.48 1.56 13.20
N ARG A 164 -23.41 2.09 14.01
CA ARG A 164 -24.86 1.98 13.74
C ARG A 164 -25.25 2.67 12.44
N LYS A 165 -24.70 3.85 12.14
CA LYS A 165 -24.89 4.53 10.86
C LYS A 165 -24.33 3.69 9.70
N ALA A 166 -23.16 3.09 9.86
CA ALA A 166 -22.52 2.27 8.84
C ALA A 166 -23.32 0.98 8.50
N ARG A 167 -24.04 0.43 9.48
CA ARG A 167 -24.91 -0.75 9.33
C ARG A 167 -26.21 -0.51 8.58
N GLN A 168 -26.62 0.74 8.37
CA GLN A 168 -27.83 1.04 7.61
C GLN A 168 -27.75 0.38 6.23
N PRO A 169 -28.81 -0.28 5.73
CA PRO A 169 -28.72 -1.13 4.54
C PRO A 169 -28.29 -0.36 3.29
N ASP A 170 -28.73 0.89 3.14
CA ASP A 170 -28.60 1.63 1.89
C ASP A 170 -27.48 2.67 1.92
N GLY A 171 -26.76 2.72 0.79
CA GLY A 171 -25.86 3.81 0.46
C GLY A 171 -24.50 3.83 1.17
N ASP A 172 -23.76 4.87 0.80
CA ASP A 172 -22.46 5.19 1.34
C ASP A 172 -22.62 6.01 2.63
N ALA A 173 -21.73 5.78 3.60
CA ALA A 173 -21.65 6.58 4.80
C ALA A 173 -20.23 7.12 4.97
N VAL A 174 -20.10 8.44 5.04
CA VAL A 174 -18.83 9.14 5.27
C VAL A 174 -18.66 9.43 6.77
N PHE A 175 -17.42 9.24 7.25
CA PHE A 175 -17.03 9.47 8.64
C PHE A 175 -15.71 10.24 8.71
N GLN A 176 -15.71 11.28 9.57
CA GLN A 176 -14.55 12.14 9.86
C GLN A 176 -13.90 12.76 8.61
N ASP A 177 -14.66 12.91 7.53
CA ASP A 177 -14.21 13.44 6.23
C ASP A 177 -12.96 12.75 5.66
N VAL A 178 -12.70 11.50 6.06
CA VAL A 178 -11.56 10.69 5.58
C VAL A 178 -11.92 9.27 5.19
N THR A 179 -13.01 8.70 5.75
CA THR A 179 -13.40 7.31 5.47
C THR A 179 -14.81 7.24 4.91
N ARG A 180 -15.01 6.28 4.00
CA ARG A 180 -16.30 5.98 3.40
C ARG A 180 -16.60 4.49 3.55
N VAL A 181 -17.72 4.17 4.18
CA VAL A 181 -18.26 2.80 4.20
C VAL A 181 -19.21 2.65 3.03
N ARG A 182 -18.98 1.63 2.20
CA ARG A 182 -19.76 1.38 0.97
C ARG A 182 -20.17 -0.09 0.86
N PRO A 183 -21.33 -0.39 0.23
CA PRO A 183 -21.65 -1.75 -0.20
C PRO A 183 -20.59 -2.31 -1.16
N VAL A 184 -20.27 -3.58 -1.02
CA VAL A 184 -19.41 -4.32 -1.96
C VAL A 184 -20.18 -5.50 -2.50
N ALA A 185 -20.34 -5.57 -3.82
CA ALA A 185 -21.03 -6.68 -4.47
C ALA A 185 -20.34 -8.00 -4.12
N ASN A 186 -21.09 -8.93 -3.51
CA ASN A 186 -20.57 -10.20 -2.99
C ASN A 186 -19.45 -10.04 -1.93
N GLY A 187 -19.42 -8.94 -1.17
CA GLY A 187 -18.33 -8.63 -0.24
C GLY A 187 -17.98 -9.74 0.77
N CYS A 188 -18.96 -10.55 1.18
CA CYS A 188 -18.74 -11.72 2.06
C CYS A 188 -17.93 -12.87 1.43
N ARG A 189 -17.65 -12.81 0.13
CA ARG A 189 -16.67 -13.70 -0.51
C ARG A 189 -15.23 -13.19 -0.37
N TYR A 190 -15.06 -11.89 -0.09
CA TYR A 190 -13.77 -11.21 -0.10
C TYR A 190 -13.28 -10.82 1.27
N PHE A 191 -14.18 -10.56 2.21
CA PHE A 191 -13.82 -10.05 3.53
C PHE A 191 -14.34 -10.95 4.66
N SER A 192 -13.50 -11.14 5.68
CA SER A 192 -13.78 -12.00 6.83
C SER A 192 -14.57 -11.34 7.96
N HIS A 193 -14.73 -10.01 7.92
CA HIS A 193 -15.39 -9.26 8.99
C HIS A 193 -16.91 -9.52 9.04
N ARG A 194 -17.55 -9.15 10.16
CA ARG A 194 -18.97 -9.45 10.42
C ARG A 194 -19.90 -8.76 9.42
N LEU A 195 -19.62 -7.51 9.11
CA LEU A 195 -20.41 -6.70 8.17
C LEU A 195 -19.87 -6.79 6.74
N CYS A 196 -19.53 -8.00 6.29
CA CYS A 196 -18.80 -8.24 5.03
C CYS A 196 -19.52 -7.81 3.74
N GLY A 197 -20.82 -7.51 3.79
CA GLY A 197 -21.53 -6.89 2.67
C GLY A 197 -21.11 -5.44 2.40
N LYS A 198 -20.36 -4.82 3.32
CA LYS A 198 -19.80 -3.48 3.20
C LYS A 198 -18.31 -3.49 3.54
N ALA A 199 -17.56 -2.51 3.06
CA ALA A 199 -16.16 -2.32 3.43
C ALA A 199 -15.87 -0.84 3.70
N ILE A 200 -14.79 -0.58 4.44
CA ILE A 200 -14.28 0.76 4.69
C ILE A 200 -13.23 1.08 3.62
N PHE A 201 -13.35 2.26 3.02
CA PHE A 201 -12.45 2.82 2.01
C PHE A 201 -11.94 4.19 2.47
N LEU A 202 -10.76 4.57 1.98
CA LEU A 202 -10.24 5.92 2.14
C LEU A 202 -10.94 6.84 1.13
N LEU A 203 -11.32 8.05 1.55
CA LEU A 203 -11.97 9.00 0.64
C LEU A 203 -11.06 9.44 -0.50
N ASP A 204 -9.76 9.61 -0.21
CA ASP A 204 -8.76 9.99 -1.21
C ASP A 204 -8.68 8.99 -2.38
N ASP A 205 -9.05 7.72 -2.19
CA ASP A 205 -9.14 6.74 -3.28
C ASP A 205 -10.09 7.23 -4.40
N THR A 206 -11.07 8.09 -4.12
CA THR A 206 -11.97 8.67 -5.13
C THR A 206 -11.79 10.16 -5.37
N ASP A 207 -11.22 10.88 -4.40
CA ASP A 207 -11.15 12.35 -4.42
C ASP A 207 -9.88 12.87 -5.12
N THR A 208 -8.79 12.07 -5.19
CA THR A 208 -7.63 12.40 -6.03
C THR A 208 -7.96 12.18 -7.51
N PRO A 209 -7.40 12.94 -8.46
CA PRO A 209 -7.58 12.64 -9.88
C PRO A 209 -7.18 11.19 -10.22
N ALA A 210 -7.95 10.54 -11.09
CA ALA A 210 -7.60 9.23 -11.61
C ALA A 210 -6.31 9.32 -12.45
N LEU A 211 -5.51 8.25 -12.44
CA LEU A 211 -4.34 8.16 -13.31
C LEU A 211 -4.77 8.07 -14.77
N GLU A 212 -4.01 8.72 -15.65
CA GLU A 212 -4.29 8.80 -17.09
C GLU A 212 -3.14 8.20 -17.91
N PRO A 213 -3.36 7.83 -19.19
CA PRO A 213 -2.28 7.39 -20.08
C PRO A 213 -1.09 8.36 -20.16
N LEU A 214 -1.32 9.67 -19.96
CA LEU A 214 -0.24 10.67 -19.90
C LEU A 214 0.73 10.41 -18.74
N ASP A 215 0.27 9.87 -17.62
CA ASP A 215 1.13 9.54 -16.49
C ASP A 215 2.09 8.40 -16.82
N VAL A 216 1.66 7.44 -17.65
CA VAL A 216 2.53 6.38 -18.18
C VAL A 216 3.65 6.97 -19.05
N GLU A 217 3.34 7.99 -19.87
CA GLU A 217 4.36 8.66 -20.67
C GLU A 217 5.39 9.40 -19.80
N LYS A 218 4.96 10.02 -18.68
CA LYS A 218 5.90 10.61 -17.71
C LYS A 218 6.81 9.55 -17.08
N MET A 219 6.25 8.39 -16.71
CA MET A 219 7.03 7.28 -16.14
C MET A 219 8.07 6.75 -17.14
N LYS A 220 7.68 6.61 -18.42
CA LYS A 220 8.59 6.21 -19.51
C LYS A 220 9.70 7.24 -19.71
N ALA A 221 9.35 8.52 -19.78
CA ALA A 221 10.32 9.61 -19.95
C ALA A 221 11.35 9.59 -18.83
N PHE A 222 10.90 9.58 -17.57
CA PHE A 222 11.79 9.50 -16.40
C PHE A 222 12.71 8.28 -16.48
N SER A 223 12.16 7.08 -16.70
CA SER A 223 12.95 5.84 -16.74
C SER A 223 14.00 5.85 -17.85
N LYS A 224 13.72 6.51 -18.98
CA LYS A 224 14.62 6.62 -20.13
C LYS A 224 15.76 7.61 -19.89
N GLU A 225 15.51 8.69 -19.15
CA GLU A 225 16.50 9.71 -18.84
C GLU A 225 17.59 9.20 -17.88
N GLN A 226 17.25 8.23 -17.04
CA GLN A 226 18.14 7.62 -16.04
C GLN A 226 18.86 6.37 -16.61
N ALA A 227 19.60 6.54 -17.71
CA ALA A 227 20.11 5.44 -18.56
C ALA A 227 21.05 4.44 -17.86
N GLY A 228 21.68 4.82 -16.73
CA GLY A 228 22.53 3.93 -15.96
C GLY A 228 21.79 3.07 -14.93
N LEU A 229 20.48 3.25 -14.80
CA LEU A 229 19.58 2.48 -13.94
C LEU A 229 18.51 1.78 -14.77
N ARG A 230 18.01 0.66 -14.25
CA ARG A 230 16.82 -0.02 -14.75
C ARG A 230 15.70 0.21 -13.74
N PHE A 231 14.48 0.39 -14.24
CA PHE A 231 13.32 0.65 -13.40
C PHE A 231 12.28 -0.46 -13.55
N VAL A 232 11.68 -0.84 -12.43
CA VAL A 232 10.40 -1.53 -12.39
C VAL A 232 9.44 -0.68 -11.59
N TRP A 233 8.36 -0.26 -12.20
CA TRP A 233 7.31 0.48 -11.53
C TRP A 233 6.33 -0.49 -10.88
N MET A 234 6.10 -0.30 -9.59
CA MET A 234 5.16 -1.10 -8.80
C MET A 234 4.00 -0.19 -8.42
N VAL A 235 2.96 -0.19 -9.25
CA VAL A 235 1.75 0.63 -9.02
C VAL A 235 0.71 -0.22 -8.31
N ILE A 236 0.52 -0.01 -7.01
CA ILE A 236 -0.45 -0.77 -6.22
C ILE A 236 -1.82 -0.11 -6.41
N PRO A 237 -2.84 -0.85 -6.89
CA PRO A 237 -4.16 -0.27 -7.07
C PRO A 237 -4.78 0.12 -5.73
N ASP A 238 -5.64 1.13 -5.73
CA ASP A 238 -6.41 1.48 -4.55
C ASP A 238 -7.41 0.37 -4.22
N LYS A 239 -7.72 0.21 -2.93
CA LYS A 239 -8.74 -0.74 -2.47
C LYS A 239 -10.09 -0.46 -3.17
N THR A 240 -10.43 0.81 -3.36
CA THR A 240 -11.65 1.20 -4.09
C THR A 240 -11.63 0.75 -5.55
N THR A 241 -10.51 0.91 -6.25
CA THR A 241 -10.33 0.43 -7.64
C THR A 241 -10.52 -1.08 -7.72
N VAL A 242 -9.95 -1.83 -6.77
CA VAL A 242 -10.04 -3.29 -6.76
C VAL A 242 -11.46 -3.79 -6.46
N TYR A 243 -12.20 -3.17 -5.54
CA TYR A 243 -13.47 -3.73 -5.06
C TYR A 243 -14.73 -3.06 -5.62
N VAL A 244 -14.66 -1.80 -6.04
CA VAL A 244 -15.85 -0.98 -6.32
C VAL A 244 -15.83 -0.40 -7.73
N ASP A 245 -14.73 0.23 -8.14
CA ASP A 245 -14.67 0.99 -9.39
C ASP A 245 -13.40 0.71 -10.20
N PRO A 246 -13.27 -0.49 -10.79
CA PRO A 246 -12.11 -0.83 -11.62
C PRO A 246 -12.06 -0.05 -12.94
N SER A 247 -13.17 0.53 -13.38
CA SER A 247 -13.23 1.32 -14.62
C SER A 247 -12.46 2.63 -14.53
N ARG A 248 -12.32 3.19 -13.33
CA ARG A 248 -11.73 4.51 -13.09
C ARG A 248 -10.32 4.68 -13.65
N THR A 249 -9.50 3.64 -13.58
CA THR A 249 -8.10 3.66 -14.05
C THR A 249 -7.83 2.64 -15.15
N ALA A 250 -8.87 2.19 -15.86
CA ALA A 250 -8.76 1.17 -16.90
C ALA A 250 -7.87 1.61 -18.08
N GLU A 251 -7.93 2.88 -18.48
CA GLU A 251 -7.09 3.41 -19.56
C GLU A 251 -5.62 3.51 -19.16
N PHE A 252 -5.35 4.00 -17.94
CA PHE A 252 -4.00 3.99 -17.36
C PHE A 252 -3.45 2.57 -17.27
N SER A 253 -4.20 1.63 -16.69
CA SER A 253 -3.78 0.24 -16.54
C SER A 253 -3.41 -0.39 -17.89
N ARG A 254 -4.24 -0.19 -18.92
CA ARG A 254 -3.93 -0.65 -20.29
C ARG A 254 -2.63 -0.05 -20.80
N ALA A 255 -2.49 1.28 -20.75
CA ALA A 255 -1.29 1.97 -21.22
C ALA A 255 -0.02 1.54 -20.46
N PHE A 256 -0.12 1.37 -19.13
CA PHE A 256 0.97 0.92 -18.26
C PHE A 256 1.45 -0.48 -18.64
N ASN A 257 0.51 -1.40 -18.90
CA ASN A 257 0.78 -2.77 -19.31
C ASN A 257 1.39 -2.84 -20.71
N ASP A 258 0.85 -2.07 -21.67
CA ASP A 258 1.37 -1.98 -23.03
C ASP A 258 2.81 -1.45 -23.04
N ALA A 259 3.11 -0.49 -22.16
CA ALA A 259 4.44 0.07 -21.97
C ALA A 259 5.43 -0.86 -21.24
N ARG A 260 4.94 -1.94 -20.62
CA ARG A 260 5.74 -2.93 -19.86
C ARG A 260 6.66 -2.30 -18.81
N LEU A 261 6.17 -1.27 -18.13
CA LEU A 261 6.93 -0.56 -17.09
C LEU A 261 7.05 -1.34 -15.78
N GLY A 262 6.18 -2.32 -15.57
CA GLY A 262 6.14 -3.18 -14.40
C GLY A 262 5.07 -4.26 -14.55
N PRO A 263 4.82 -5.06 -13.49
CA PRO A 263 3.75 -6.05 -13.53
C PRO A 263 2.37 -5.42 -13.48
N ASP A 264 1.40 -6.05 -14.15
CA ASP A 264 -0.01 -5.66 -14.09
C ASP A 264 -0.62 -5.99 -12.72
N LEU A 265 -0.45 -5.09 -11.75
CA LEU A 265 -1.01 -5.27 -10.41
C LEU A 265 -2.53 -4.98 -10.37
N PHE A 266 -3.10 -4.31 -11.36
CA PHE A 266 -4.53 -4.02 -11.44
C PHE A 266 -5.33 -5.28 -11.76
N ALA A 267 -4.99 -5.96 -12.87
CA ALA A 267 -5.64 -7.22 -13.22
C ALA A 267 -5.32 -8.32 -12.20
N PHE A 268 -4.08 -8.34 -11.70
CA PHE A 268 -3.66 -9.26 -10.65
C PHE A 268 -4.49 -9.10 -9.37
N ALA A 269 -4.64 -7.88 -8.85
CA ALA A 269 -5.46 -7.63 -7.65
C ALA A 269 -6.93 -7.95 -7.89
N ALA A 270 -7.47 -7.63 -9.08
CA ALA A 270 -8.84 -7.94 -9.46
C ALA A 270 -9.12 -9.46 -9.49
N GLN A 271 -8.11 -10.27 -9.79
CA GLN A 271 -8.16 -11.73 -9.73
C GLN A 271 -7.98 -12.24 -8.29
N GLU A 272 -6.94 -11.80 -7.61
CA GLU A 272 -6.54 -12.33 -6.30
C GLU A 272 -7.52 -11.95 -5.18
N ARG A 273 -8.24 -10.84 -5.31
CA ARG A 273 -9.34 -10.49 -4.37
C ARG A 273 -10.40 -11.60 -4.24
N GLY A 274 -10.57 -12.43 -5.26
CA GLY A 274 -11.53 -13.55 -5.27
C GLY A 274 -10.93 -14.89 -4.78
N ARG A 275 -9.61 -14.96 -4.63
CA ARG A 275 -8.88 -16.17 -4.18
C ARG A 275 -8.39 -16.04 -2.74
N ILE A 276 -8.11 -14.82 -2.32
CA ILE A 276 -7.52 -14.51 -1.03
C ILE A 276 -8.54 -13.74 -0.23
N LEU A 277 -9.06 -14.39 0.81
CA LEU A 277 -9.88 -13.73 1.80
C LEU A 277 -9.03 -12.64 2.48
N ASP A 278 -9.60 -11.44 2.57
CA ASP A 278 -8.92 -10.23 3.02
C ASP A 278 -7.68 -9.88 2.19
N PHE A 279 -7.71 -9.97 0.85
CA PHE A 279 -6.57 -9.53 0.01
C PHE A 279 -6.09 -8.11 0.39
N TYR A 280 -7.02 -7.17 0.54
CA TYR A 280 -6.84 -5.98 1.37
C TYR A 280 -7.45 -6.20 2.75
N LEU A 281 -6.85 -5.60 3.77
CA LEU A 281 -7.41 -5.65 5.13
C LEU A 281 -8.77 -4.93 5.15
N PRO A 282 -9.84 -5.57 5.66
CA PRO A 282 -11.17 -4.99 5.85
C PRO A 282 -11.22 -3.57 6.41
N ASN A 283 -10.45 -3.30 7.46
CA ASN A 283 -10.44 -2.07 8.26
C ASN A 283 -9.20 -1.19 8.01
N ASP A 284 -8.44 -1.46 6.95
CA ASP A 284 -7.25 -0.71 6.55
C ASP A 284 -7.25 -0.39 5.05
N THR A 285 -6.39 0.54 4.62
CA THR A 285 -6.12 0.83 3.20
C THR A 285 -5.11 -0.16 2.61
N HIS A 286 -4.29 -0.81 3.45
CA HIS A 286 -3.21 -1.68 3.00
C HIS A 286 -3.67 -3.11 2.63
N LEU A 287 -2.83 -3.76 1.84
CA LEU A 287 -2.88 -5.21 1.60
C LEU A 287 -2.71 -5.97 2.92
N SER A 288 -3.41 -7.10 3.07
CA SER A 288 -3.10 -8.02 4.15
C SER A 288 -1.72 -8.62 3.98
N MET A 289 -1.21 -9.30 5.01
CA MET A 289 0.07 -10.01 4.91
C MET A 289 0.08 -10.98 3.72
N GLN A 290 -1.00 -11.75 3.51
CA GLN A 290 -1.10 -12.64 2.35
C GLN A 290 -1.06 -11.84 1.04
N GLY A 291 -1.81 -10.74 0.96
CA GLY A 291 -1.80 -9.87 -0.21
C GLY A 291 -0.41 -9.29 -0.51
N GLN A 292 0.32 -8.84 0.51
CA GLN A 292 1.70 -8.36 0.38
C GLN A 292 2.65 -9.45 -0.13
N LEU A 293 2.51 -10.69 0.35
CA LEU A 293 3.34 -11.81 -0.11
C LEU A 293 3.04 -12.19 -1.57
N GLU A 294 1.77 -12.21 -1.98
CA GLU A 294 1.43 -12.50 -3.38
C GLU A 294 1.93 -11.39 -4.33
N VAL A 295 1.75 -10.13 -3.95
CA VAL A 295 2.34 -9.00 -4.69
C VAL A 295 3.86 -9.13 -4.73
N GLY A 296 4.51 -9.52 -3.62
CA GLY A 296 5.94 -9.80 -3.56
C GLY A 296 6.39 -10.87 -4.56
N ARG A 297 5.63 -11.96 -4.71
CA ARG A 297 5.89 -12.99 -5.73
C ARG A 297 5.69 -12.47 -7.14
N LYS A 298 4.66 -11.66 -7.37
CA LYS A 298 4.45 -11.02 -8.67
C LYS A 298 5.59 -10.07 -9.04
N MET A 299 6.10 -9.34 -8.04
CA MET A 299 7.27 -8.49 -8.19
C MET A 299 8.55 -9.30 -8.44
N LEU A 300 8.72 -10.45 -7.79
CA LEU A 300 9.86 -11.34 -8.06
C LEU A 300 9.90 -11.79 -9.52
N GLU A 301 8.76 -12.13 -10.13
CA GLU A 301 8.68 -12.44 -11.56
C GLU A 301 9.15 -11.26 -12.42
N ALA A 302 8.67 -10.04 -12.12
CA ALA A 302 9.04 -8.83 -12.85
C ALA A 302 10.54 -8.50 -12.68
N VAL A 303 11.06 -8.64 -11.47
CA VAL A 303 12.49 -8.43 -11.15
C VAL A 303 13.36 -9.39 -11.92
N ARG A 304 13.02 -10.69 -11.97
CA ARG A 304 13.81 -11.71 -12.71
C ARG A 304 13.92 -11.43 -14.21
N ASN A 305 12.94 -10.76 -14.80
CA ASN A 305 13.01 -10.35 -16.21
C ASN A 305 14.05 -9.26 -16.45
N VAL A 306 14.45 -8.52 -15.40
CA VAL A 306 15.38 -7.39 -15.48
C VAL A 306 16.74 -7.72 -14.86
N LEU A 307 16.75 -8.50 -13.79
CA LEU A 307 17.90 -8.93 -13.01
C LEU A 307 17.76 -10.44 -12.68
N PRO A 308 18.07 -11.32 -13.64
CA PRO A 308 17.93 -12.78 -13.49
C PRO A 308 18.88 -13.38 -12.47
#